data_AF-A0A249MYA6-F1
#
_entry.id   AF-A0A249MYA6-F1
#
_cell.length_a   1.000
_cell.length_b   1.000
_cell.length_c   1.000
_cell.angle_alpha   90.00
_cell.angle_beta   90.00
_cell.angle_gamma   90.00
#
_symmetry.space_group_name_H-M   'P 1'
#
loop_
_entity.id
_entity.type
_entity.pdbx_description
1 polymer ?
#
loop_
_entity_poly.entity_id
_entity_poly.type
_entity_poly.pdbx_seq_one_letter_code
_entity_poly.pdbx_strand_id
1 'polypeptide(L)'
;MLIRQAFLGCVAALASISAMPAIAKPVIDCPLRDMPFSTATPLIDILRSPAARSVVDKVVPGRIDTLPPFFTGTTPPSFSAILSLREAVGMLQIKPDKVAAIEAELRALPLTDAEKAARCARYDNDVPTFALPAGRPRLLLFEKINGFRDGPSVDAARKALLGMAKRMGWSMVVTDKGGAFNPGTLRTFDAVIWNNVSGDVLTLSQRKALQAYLARGGGFVGMHGTAGDPVYFWDWYADRLIGARFKGHPSNPQFQEARIAVNKAHPLASALPAEWRMTDEWYSFGTNPRAAGADVLLTLDESSYKLADGLRMGDHPLAWTNCIGKGRIFYSAIGHLPESYSQAQHVSLLESAIGWAANRNAPCRAKG
;
A
#
# COMPACT_ATOMS: atom_id res chain seq x y z
N MET A 1 37.19 32.56 -63.84
CA MET A 1 35.80 32.43 -64.33
C MET A 1 34.97 31.89 -63.17
N LEU A 2 34.34 32.79 -62.40
CA LEU A 2 33.49 32.44 -61.26
C LEU A 2 32.10 32.04 -61.78
N ILE A 3 31.61 30.85 -61.39
CA ILE A 3 30.21 30.46 -61.59
C ILE A 3 29.52 30.51 -60.23
N ARG A 4 28.56 31.43 -60.11
CA ARG A 4 27.57 31.52 -59.03
C ARG A 4 26.51 30.44 -59.24
N GLN A 5 26.14 29.70 -58.21
CA GLN A 5 24.85 29.01 -58.13
C GLN A 5 24.14 29.42 -56.84
N ALA A 6 22.93 29.94 -57.01
CA ALA A 6 22.02 30.35 -55.96
C ALA A 6 21.22 29.13 -55.46
N PHE A 7 21.16 28.93 -54.15
CA PHE A 7 20.25 27.98 -53.51
C PHE A 7 19.05 28.75 -52.96
N LEU A 8 17.86 28.49 -53.53
CA LEU A 8 16.56 28.89 -52.97
C LEU A 8 16.06 27.71 -52.12
N GLY A 9 16.16 27.82 -50.80
CA GLY A 9 15.63 26.85 -49.85
C GLY A 9 14.27 27.31 -49.31
N CYS A 10 13.21 26.60 -49.68
CA CYS A 10 11.83 26.83 -49.24
C CYS A 10 11.66 26.35 -47.78
N VAL A 11 11.30 27.24 -46.85
CA VAL A 11 10.99 26.89 -45.46
C VAL A 11 9.51 26.52 -45.35
N ALA A 12 9.22 25.25 -45.13
CA ALA A 12 7.87 24.79 -44.77
C ALA A 12 7.68 24.94 -43.25
N ALA A 13 6.77 25.83 -42.84
CA ALA A 13 6.38 25.99 -41.44
C ALA A 13 5.44 24.84 -41.02
N LEU A 14 5.93 23.96 -40.16
CA LEU A 14 5.11 22.96 -39.46
C LEU A 14 4.37 23.66 -38.30
N ALA A 15 3.06 23.81 -38.44
CA ALA A 15 2.19 24.28 -37.36
C ALA A 15 1.98 23.13 -36.35
N SER A 16 2.62 23.24 -35.19
CA SER A 16 2.42 22.34 -34.06
C SER A 16 1.07 22.63 -33.41
N ILE A 17 0.09 21.74 -33.58
CA ILE A 17 -1.16 21.78 -32.81
C ILE A 17 -0.83 21.25 -31.40
N SER A 18 -0.58 22.16 -30.46
CA SER A 18 -0.50 21.82 -29.04
C SER A 18 -1.89 21.44 -28.54
N ALA A 19 -2.14 20.15 -28.33
CA ALA A 19 -3.32 19.67 -27.64
C ALA A 19 -3.34 20.26 -26.22
N MET A 20 -4.35 21.06 -25.89
CA MET A 20 -4.56 21.51 -24.53
C MET A 20 -4.87 20.30 -23.63
N PRO A 21 -4.26 20.18 -22.44
CA PRO A 21 -4.59 19.11 -21.52
C PRO A 21 -6.05 19.27 -21.09
N ALA A 22 -6.86 18.25 -21.35
CA ALA A 22 -8.19 18.16 -20.77
C ALA A 22 -8.04 18.21 -19.24
N ILE A 23 -8.68 19.20 -18.60
CA ILE A 23 -8.71 19.29 -17.14
C ILE A 23 -9.42 18.02 -16.64
N ALA A 24 -8.66 17.10 -16.04
CA ALA A 24 -9.21 15.89 -15.45
C ALA A 24 -10.28 16.28 -14.43
N LYS A 25 -11.44 15.60 -14.46
CA LYS A 25 -12.53 15.90 -13.53
C LYS A 25 -12.05 15.68 -12.09
N PRO A 26 -12.24 16.65 -11.18
CA PRO A 26 -11.82 16.50 -9.78
C PRO A 26 -12.41 15.23 -9.15
N VAL A 27 -11.58 14.51 -8.41
CA VAL A 27 -12.05 13.38 -7.60
C VAL A 27 -12.90 13.93 -6.45
N ILE A 28 -14.11 13.41 -6.29
CA ILE A 28 -15.06 13.84 -5.24
C ILE A 28 -15.58 12.68 -4.38
N ASP A 29 -15.38 11.43 -4.78
CA ASP A 29 -15.83 10.24 -4.06
C ASP A 29 -14.70 9.67 -3.18
N CYS A 30 -13.94 10.53 -2.49
CA CYS A 30 -12.81 10.10 -1.69
C CYS A 30 -13.20 9.75 -0.23
N PRO A 31 -12.45 8.85 0.42
CA PRO A 31 -12.58 8.55 1.84
C PRO A 31 -12.43 9.79 2.73
N LEU A 32 -13.25 9.84 3.79
CA LEU A 32 -13.25 10.90 4.80
C LEU A 32 -13.51 12.31 4.26
N ARG A 33 -13.93 12.48 2.99
CA ARG A 33 -14.20 13.79 2.38
C ARG A 33 -15.02 14.70 3.27
N ASP A 34 -16.17 14.19 3.70
CA ASP A 34 -17.20 14.96 4.40
C ASP A 34 -17.21 14.73 5.92
N MET A 35 -16.22 13.98 6.44
CA MET A 35 -16.14 13.69 7.88
C MET A 35 -15.71 14.95 8.66
N PRO A 36 -16.37 15.29 9.77
CA PRO A 36 -15.90 16.35 10.66
C PRO A 36 -14.44 16.10 11.10
N PHE A 37 -13.70 17.18 11.38
CA PHE A 37 -12.39 17.05 11.99
C PHE A 37 -12.51 16.40 13.38
N SER A 38 -11.52 15.58 13.72
CA SER A 38 -11.39 14.92 15.02
C SER A 38 -9.94 14.46 15.23
N THR A 39 -9.63 13.93 16.40
CA THR A 39 -8.37 13.25 16.68
C THR A 39 -8.17 11.99 15.82
N ALA A 40 -9.23 11.42 15.26
CA ALA A 40 -9.12 10.32 14.31
C ALA A 40 -8.82 10.76 12.86
N THR A 41 -8.86 12.07 12.58
CA THR A 41 -8.57 12.60 11.24
C THR A 41 -7.10 12.33 10.86
N PRO A 42 -6.80 11.98 9.59
CA PRO A 42 -5.42 11.89 9.11
C PRO A 42 -4.63 13.16 9.42
N LEU A 43 -3.41 13.01 9.93
CA LEU A 43 -2.56 14.13 10.32
C LEU A 43 -2.32 15.08 9.15
N ILE A 44 -2.15 14.55 7.94
CA ILE A 44 -2.01 15.35 6.71
C ILE A 44 -3.17 16.34 6.51
N ASP A 45 -4.40 15.96 6.86
CA ASP A 45 -5.58 16.79 6.68
C ASP A 45 -5.67 17.87 7.77
N ILE A 46 -5.18 17.58 8.98
CA ILE A 46 -5.03 18.57 10.07
C ILE A 46 -3.96 19.61 9.69
N LEU A 47 -2.81 19.16 9.19
CA LEU A 47 -1.69 20.04 8.83
C LEU A 47 -2.01 20.94 7.63
N ARG A 48 -2.91 20.52 6.73
CA ARG A 48 -3.36 21.31 5.58
C ARG A 48 -4.44 22.34 5.89
N SER A 49 -5.16 22.20 7.01
CA SER A 49 -6.19 23.14 7.42
C SER A 49 -5.62 24.13 8.44
N PRO A 50 -5.50 25.43 8.12
CA PRO A 50 -5.06 26.43 9.09
C PRO A 50 -5.94 26.47 10.35
N ALA A 51 -7.25 26.26 10.19
CA ALA A 51 -8.20 26.23 11.30
C ALA A 51 -7.98 25.01 12.20
N ALA A 52 -7.88 23.80 11.63
CA ALA A 52 -7.63 22.59 12.40
C ALA A 52 -6.26 22.60 13.07
N ARG A 53 -5.23 23.09 12.37
CA ARG A 53 -3.88 23.26 12.92
C ARG A 53 -3.87 24.23 14.10
N SER A 54 -4.57 25.36 13.98
CA SER A 54 -4.69 26.36 15.05
C SER A 54 -5.33 25.80 16.33
N VAL A 55 -6.33 24.92 16.21
CA VAL A 55 -6.91 24.21 17.37
C VAL A 55 -5.85 23.43 18.12
N VAL A 56 -4.99 22.68 17.41
CA VAL A 56 -3.94 21.90 18.08
C VAL A 56 -2.90 22.80 18.71
N ASP A 57 -2.43 23.82 18.00
CA ASP A 57 -1.41 24.75 18.51
C ASP A 57 -1.92 25.56 19.71
N LYS A 58 -3.22 25.86 19.80
CA LYS A 58 -3.82 26.51 20.97
C LYS A 58 -3.72 25.64 22.23
N VAL A 59 -3.94 24.33 22.10
CA VAL A 59 -3.97 23.41 23.25
C VAL A 59 -2.58 22.91 23.62
N VAL A 60 -1.70 22.71 22.63
CA VAL A 60 -0.32 22.21 22.80
C VAL A 60 0.68 23.00 21.94
N PRO A 61 0.97 24.28 22.29
CA PRO A 61 1.75 25.18 21.44
C PRO A 61 3.09 24.63 20.98
N GLY A 62 3.34 24.65 19.67
CA GLY A 62 4.61 24.26 19.03
C GLY A 62 4.96 22.77 19.11
N ARG A 63 4.12 21.93 19.74
CA ARG A 63 4.45 20.52 19.99
C ARG A 63 4.47 19.69 18.71
N ILE A 64 3.56 19.94 17.77
CA ILE A 64 3.58 19.22 16.48
C ILE A 64 4.86 19.53 15.70
N ASP A 65 5.40 20.75 15.79
CA ASP A 65 6.60 21.14 15.04
C ASP A 65 7.88 20.51 15.59
N THR A 66 7.82 19.90 16.78
CA THR A 66 8.92 19.08 17.30
C THR A 66 8.96 17.67 16.70
N LEU A 67 7.90 17.24 16.00
CA LEU A 67 7.94 15.98 15.26
C LEU A 67 8.94 16.09 14.12
N PRO A 68 9.73 15.04 13.84
CA PRO A 68 10.65 15.03 12.71
C PRO A 68 9.93 15.38 11.39
N PRO A 69 10.57 16.10 10.45
CA PRO A 69 9.94 16.54 9.19
C PRO A 69 9.27 15.42 8.39
N PHE A 70 9.80 14.19 8.52
CA PHE A 70 9.22 12.99 7.95
C PHE A 70 7.74 12.76 8.34
N PHE A 71 7.35 13.11 9.56
CA PHE A 71 6.00 12.95 10.09
C PHE A 71 5.05 14.09 9.71
N THR A 72 5.55 15.23 9.24
CA THR A 72 4.76 16.47 9.07
C THR A 72 4.66 16.94 7.63
N GLY A 73 5.13 16.15 6.66
CA GLY A 73 4.93 16.45 5.24
C GLY A 73 3.44 16.59 4.88
N THR A 74 3.11 17.51 3.98
CA THR A 74 1.72 17.77 3.56
C THR A 74 1.45 17.39 2.11
N THR A 75 2.36 16.68 1.45
CA THR A 75 2.21 16.23 0.06
C THR A 75 2.48 14.74 -0.02
N PRO A 76 1.53 13.92 -0.50
CA PRO A 76 1.76 12.49 -0.72
C PRO A 76 2.88 12.23 -1.74
N PRO A 77 3.71 11.18 -1.55
CA PRO A 77 3.73 10.27 -0.42
C PRO A 77 4.21 10.95 0.87
N SER A 78 3.50 10.76 1.98
CA SER A 78 3.88 11.29 3.28
C SER A 78 3.44 10.42 4.45
N PHE A 79 4.27 10.31 5.48
CA PHE A 79 3.94 9.56 6.70
C PHE A 79 2.73 10.17 7.44
N SER A 80 2.48 11.47 7.32
CA SER A 80 1.29 12.11 7.89
C SER A 80 -0.03 11.62 7.28
N ALA A 81 0.02 10.98 6.10
CA ALA A 81 -1.15 10.37 5.45
C ALA A 81 -1.50 8.99 6.01
N ILE A 82 -0.62 8.40 6.82
CA ILE A 82 -0.79 7.10 7.50
C ILE A 82 -0.78 7.22 9.02
N LEU A 83 -0.88 8.46 9.53
CA LEU A 83 -1.08 8.75 10.96
C LEU A 83 -2.40 9.47 11.16
N SER A 84 -3.06 9.15 12.28
CA SER A 84 -4.11 10.01 12.83
C SER A 84 -3.48 11.12 13.68
N LEU A 85 -4.24 12.19 13.94
CA LEU A 85 -3.81 13.17 14.94
C LEU A 85 -3.62 12.53 16.32
N ARG A 86 -4.47 11.57 16.70
CA ARG A 86 -4.39 10.84 17.97
C ARG A 86 -3.04 10.17 18.15
N GLU A 87 -2.55 9.50 17.11
CA GLU A 87 -1.27 8.80 17.17
C GLU A 87 -0.11 9.80 17.21
N ALA A 88 -0.20 10.89 16.46
CA ALA A 88 0.79 11.96 16.50
C ALA A 88 0.90 12.62 17.90
N VAL A 89 -0.23 12.93 18.54
CA VAL A 89 -0.21 13.51 19.90
C VAL A 89 0.15 12.48 20.97
N GLY A 90 -0.12 11.19 20.72
CA GLY A 90 0.34 10.07 21.53
C GLY A 90 1.87 9.95 21.53
N MET A 91 2.51 10.07 20.36
CA MET A 91 3.98 10.11 20.24
C MET A 91 4.60 11.28 21.02
N LEU A 92 3.87 12.40 21.11
CA LEU A 92 4.27 13.57 21.89
C LEU A 92 3.91 13.47 23.37
N GLN A 93 3.33 12.36 23.84
CA GLN A 93 2.90 12.15 25.22
C GLN A 93 1.99 13.27 25.75
N ILE A 94 1.11 13.79 24.89
CA ILE A 94 0.13 14.80 25.29
C ILE A 94 -0.88 14.18 26.26
N LYS A 95 -1.20 14.90 27.33
CA LYS A 95 -2.10 14.41 28.39
C LYS A 95 -3.52 14.15 27.86
N PRO A 96 -4.24 13.13 28.36
CA PRO A 96 -5.58 12.77 27.88
C PRO A 96 -6.62 13.90 27.93
N ASP A 97 -6.58 14.75 28.96
CA ASP A 97 -7.48 15.93 29.08
C ASP A 97 -7.27 16.94 27.95
N LYS A 98 -6.02 17.13 27.53
CA LYS A 98 -5.66 17.99 26.40
C LYS A 98 -6.10 17.38 25.08
N VAL A 99 -5.96 16.07 24.91
CA VAL A 99 -6.46 15.36 23.72
C VAL A 99 -7.99 15.48 23.61
N ALA A 100 -8.71 15.36 24.74
CA ALA A 100 -10.16 15.56 24.78
C ALA A 100 -10.57 17.00 24.44
N ALA A 101 -9.82 18.00 24.90
CA ALA A 101 -10.05 19.40 24.52
C ALA A 101 -9.84 19.64 23.01
N ILE A 102 -8.77 19.07 22.43
CA ILE A 102 -8.52 19.11 20.97
C ILE A 102 -9.67 18.46 20.21
N GLU A 103 -10.13 17.27 20.64
CA GLU A 103 -11.26 16.56 20.01
C GLU A 103 -12.53 17.43 19.96
N ALA A 104 -12.88 18.06 21.09
CA ALA A 104 -14.07 18.89 21.19
C ALA A 104 -14.01 20.12 20.26
N GLU A 105 -12.87 20.83 20.26
CA GLU A 105 -12.70 22.01 19.40
C GLU A 105 -12.64 21.64 17.90
N LEU A 106 -11.96 20.53 17.54
CA LEU A 106 -11.92 20.06 16.15
C LEU A 106 -13.30 19.69 15.61
N ARG A 107 -14.13 19.01 16.41
CA ARG A 107 -15.49 18.62 15.99
C ARG A 107 -16.42 19.81 15.77
N ALA A 108 -16.13 20.95 16.41
CA ALA A 108 -16.90 22.17 16.24
C ALA A 108 -16.52 22.96 14.98
N LEU A 109 -15.37 22.66 14.35
CA LEU A 109 -14.94 23.36 13.15
C LEU A 109 -15.85 23.03 11.96
N PRO A 110 -16.31 24.06 11.21
CA PRO A 110 -17.01 23.83 9.95
C PRO A 110 -16.03 23.27 8.92
N LEU A 111 -16.48 22.29 8.14
CA LEU A 111 -15.70 21.72 7.05
C LEU A 111 -15.98 22.47 5.74
N THR A 112 -14.98 23.18 5.24
CA THR A 112 -15.07 23.99 4.01
C THR A 112 -14.95 23.13 2.74
N ASP A 113 -15.44 23.65 1.62
CA ASP A 113 -15.31 22.94 0.33
C ASP A 113 -13.86 22.83 -0.15
N ALA A 114 -13.00 23.80 0.20
CA ALA A 114 -11.57 23.73 -0.08
C ALA A 114 -10.91 22.57 0.67
N GLU A 115 -11.27 22.34 1.94
CA GLU A 115 -10.77 21.19 2.72
C GLU A 115 -11.28 19.86 2.18
N LYS A 116 -12.55 19.77 1.79
CA LYS A 116 -13.11 18.59 1.12
C LYS A 116 -12.35 18.28 -0.18
N ALA A 117 -12.07 19.30 -0.99
CA ALA A 117 -11.30 19.15 -2.23
C ALA A 117 -9.85 18.72 -1.95
N ALA A 118 -9.19 19.33 -0.96
CA ALA A 118 -7.82 19.00 -0.58
C ALA A 118 -7.67 17.56 -0.07
N ARG A 119 -8.67 17.05 0.66
CA ARG A 119 -8.74 15.63 1.08
C ARG A 119 -8.82 14.70 -0.12
N CYS A 120 -9.58 15.05 -1.16
CA CYS A 120 -9.71 14.21 -2.35
C CYS A 120 -8.53 14.32 -3.32
N ALA A 121 -7.76 15.41 -3.28
CA ALA A 121 -6.63 15.63 -4.17
C ALA A 121 -5.48 14.60 -4.05
N ARG A 122 -5.45 13.78 -2.98
CA ARG A 122 -4.48 12.65 -2.85
C ARG A 122 -4.88 11.39 -3.64
N TYR A 123 -6.10 11.34 -4.15
CA TYR A 123 -6.59 10.23 -4.97
C TYR A 123 -6.64 10.67 -6.44
N ASP A 124 -6.60 9.70 -7.33
CA ASP A 124 -6.76 9.93 -8.77
C ASP A 124 -7.83 8.98 -9.33
N ASN A 125 -8.42 9.36 -10.45
CA ASN A 125 -9.39 8.58 -11.21
C ASN A 125 -8.96 8.37 -12.67
N ASP A 126 -7.67 8.61 -12.98
CA ASP A 126 -7.11 8.44 -14.31
C ASP A 126 -7.15 6.95 -14.67
N VAL A 127 -7.85 6.60 -15.75
CA VAL A 127 -7.97 5.20 -16.20
C VAL A 127 -6.89 4.91 -17.25
N PRO A 128 -5.84 4.13 -16.93
CA PRO A 128 -4.81 3.81 -17.90
C PRO A 128 -5.35 2.83 -18.96
N THR A 129 -4.79 2.92 -20.16
CA THR A 129 -5.00 1.90 -21.19
C THR A 129 -3.89 0.87 -21.11
N PHE A 130 -4.26 -0.41 -21.11
CA PHE A 130 -3.31 -1.53 -21.04
C PHE A 130 -3.34 -2.35 -22.33
N ALA A 131 -2.17 -2.64 -22.88
CA ALA A 131 -2.00 -3.60 -23.96
C ALA A 131 -1.43 -4.90 -23.38
N LEU A 132 -2.25 -5.95 -23.33
CA LEU A 132 -1.87 -7.24 -22.76
C LEU A 132 -2.19 -8.37 -23.74
N PRO A 133 -1.24 -9.28 -24.03
CA PRO A 133 -1.50 -10.40 -24.91
C PRO A 133 -2.56 -11.35 -24.33
N ALA A 134 -3.20 -12.12 -25.21
CA ALA A 134 -4.15 -13.17 -24.83
C ALA A 134 -3.40 -14.46 -24.43
N GLY A 135 -4.08 -15.39 -23.77
CA GLY A 135 -3.57 -16.74 -23.49
C GLY A 135 -2.51 -16.83 -22.38
N ARG A 136 -2.24 -15.74 -21.66
CA ARG A 136 -1.32 -15.70 -20.51
C ARG A 136 -2.05 -15.10 -19.29
N PRO A 137 -1.71 -15.52 -18.06
CA PRO A 137 -2.20 -14.85 -16.87
C PRO A 137 -1.86 -13.36 -16.91
N ARG A 138 -2.85 -12.52 -16.62
CA ARG A 138 -2.73 -11.05 -16.67
C ARG A 138 -2.63 -10.48 -15.27
N LEU A 139 -1.55 -9.75 -15.00
CA LEU A 139 -1.23 -9.23 -13.68
C LEU A 139 -1.12 -7.70 -13.71
N LEU A 140 -1.79 -7.04 -12.77
CA LEU A 140 -1.65 -5.60 -12.56
C LEU A 140 -0.72 -5.38 -11.37
N LEU A 141 0.49 -4.88 -11.63
CA LEU A 141 1.38 -4.40 -10.58
C LEU A 141 1.02 -2.95 -10.23
N PHE A 142 0.52 -2.75 -9.01
CA PHE A 142 0.03 -1.46 -8.52
C PHE A 142 1.00 -0.85 -7.52
N GLU A 143 1.33 0.42 -7.75
CA GLU A 143 2.43 1.12 -7.05
C GLU A 143 2.08 2.56 -6.64
N LYS A 144 0.78 2.89 -6.58
CA LYS A 144 0.36 4.15 -5.99
C LYS A 144 0.68 4.11 -4.49
N ILE A 145 1.31 5.16 -3.97
CA ILE A 145 1.65 5.28 -2.55
C ILE A 145 1.25 6.68 -2.10
N ASN A 146 0.37 6.75 -1.09
CA ASN A 146 0.01 8.00 -0.44
C ASN A 146 0.73 8.17 0.91
N GLY A 147 1.11 7.06 1.54
CA GLY A 147 1.81 6.99 2.82
C GLY A 147 3.33 7.02 2.69
N PHE A 148 4.01 6.08 3.35
CA PHE A 148 5.46 5.94 3.31
C PHE A 148 5.92 5.27 2.02
N ARG A 149 6.91 5.86 1.33
CA ARG A 149 7.55 5.25 0.17
C ARG A 149 8.99 4.86 0.48
N ASP A 150 9.23 3.57 0.66
CA ASP A 150 10.57 2.98 0.59
C ASP A 150 10.96 2.79 -0.88
N GLY A 151 11.68 3.77 -1.45
CA GLY A 151 12.12 3.74 -2.85
C GLY A 151 12.95 2.50 -3.22
N PRO A 152 14.05 2.22 -2.49
CA PRO A 152 14.86 1.02 -2.70
C PRO A 152 14.06 -0.28 -2.70
N SER A 153 13.16 -0.48 -1.73
CA SER A 153 12.31 -1.68 -1.67
C SER A 153 11.39 -1.78 -2.90
N VAL A 154 10.64 -0.70 -3.19
CA VAL A 154 9.66 -0.67 -4.30
C VAL A 154 10.34 -0.95 -5.64
N ASP A 155 11.50 -0.35 -5.90
CA ASP A 155 12.21 -0.51 -7.17
C ASP A 155 12.82 -1.92 -7.32
N ALA A 156 13.36 -2.48 -6.23
CA ALA A 156 13.86 -3.86 -6.21
C ALA A 156 12.74 -4.88 -6.43
N ALA A 157 11.61 -4.71 -5.74
CA ALA A 157 10.41 -5.53 -5.90
C ALA A 157 9.86 -5.45 -7.34
N ARG A 158 9.73 -4.25 -7.91
CA ARG A 158 9.28 -4.05 -9.30
C ARG A 158 10.17 -4.82 -10.27
N LYS A 159 11.50 -4.67 -10.15
CA LYS A 159 12.47 -5.37 -10.99
C LYS A 159 12.33 -6.89 -10.87
N ALA A 160 12.22 -7.41 -9.65
CA ALA A 160 12.09 -8.84 -9.39
C ALA A 160 10.77 -9.40 -9.95
N LEU A 161 9.65 -8.72 -9.72
CA LEU A 161 8.31 -9.14 -10.18
C LEU A 161 8.18 -9.15 -11.70
N LEU A 162 8.74 -8.15 -12.40
CA LEU A 162 8.82 -8.15 -13.86
C LEU A 162 9.71 -9.28 -14.38
N GLY A 163 10.81 -9.58 -13.68
CA GLY A 163 11.66 -10.74 -13.96
C GLY A 163 10.92 -12.07 -13.79
N MET A 164 10.16 -12.23 -12.71
CA MET A 164 9.29 -13.39 -12.46
C MET A 164 8.25 -13.53 -13.57
N ALA A 165 7.57 -12.43 -13.94
CA ALA A 165 6.57 -12.45 -15.01
C ALA A 165 7.14 -12.98 -16.34
N LYS A 166 8.37 -12.58 -16.70
CA LYS A 166 9.05 -13.11 -17.89
C LYS A 166 9.32 -14.61 -17.78
N ARG A 167 9.83 -15.08 -16.63
CA ARG A 167 10.14 -16.51 -16.41
C ARG A 167 8.89 -17.39 -16.41
N MET A 168 7.83 -16.90 -15.77
CA MET A 168 6.58 -17.64 -15.54
C MET A 168 5.57 -17.49 -16.68
N GLY A 169 5.90 -16.72 -17.72
CA GLY A 169 5.01 -16.49 -18.87
C GLY A 169 3.78 -15.64 -18.53
N TRP A 170 3.84 -14.78 -17.52
CA TRP A 170 2.77 -13.86 -17.17
C TRP A 170 2.85 -12.57 -17.96
N SER A 171 1.70 -11.94 -18.18
CA SER A 171 1.59 -10.62 -18.79
C SER A 171 1.35 -9.60 -17.68
N MET A 172 2.41 -8.88 -17.31
CA MET A 172 2.36 -7.91 -16.22
C MET A 172 2.49 -6.49 -16.76
N VAL A 173 1.65 -5.59 -16.28
CA VAL A 173 1.74 -4.14 -16.50
C VAL A 173 1.78 -3.42 -15.17
N VAL A 174 2.43 -2.26 -15.16
CA VAL A 174 2.67 -1.46 -13.96
C VAL A 174 1.84 -0.18 -14.03
N THR A 175 1.24 0.23 -12.91
CA THR A 175 0.57 1.53 -12.82
C THR A 175 0.58 2.08 -11.40
N ASP A 176 0.62 3.40 -11.30
CA ASP A 176 0.42 4.19 -10.08
C ASP A 176 -0.95 4.92 -10.09
N LYS A 177 -1.81 4.62 -11.06
CA LYS A 177 -3.11 5.29 -11.23
C LYS A 177 -4.23 4.50 -10.57
N GLY A 178 -4.85 5.09 -9.54
CA GLY A 178 -5.99 4.53 -8.83
C GLY A 178 -7.19 4.25 -9.74
N GLY A 179 -7.35 5.00 -10.83
CA GLY A 179 -8.42 4.77 -11.81
C GLY A 179 -8.39 3.39 -12.49
N ALA A 180 -7.29 2.64 -12.39
CA ALA A 180 -7.23 1.23 -12.79
C ALA A 180 -8.19 0.32 -11.96
N PHE A 181 -8.57 0.73 -10.75
CA PHE A 181 -9.50 -0.01 -9.89
C PHE A 181 -10.96 0.31 -10.24
N ASN A 182 -11.36 -0.04 -11.45
CA ASN A 182 -12.76 0.01 -11.88
C ASN A 182 -13.21 -1.37 -12.42
N PRO A 183 -14.52 -1.66 -12.49
CA PRO A 183 -15.00 -2.97 -12.94
C PRO A 183 -14.53 -3.37 -14.35
N GLY A 184 -14.45 -2.39 -15.27
CA GLY A 184 -14.06 -2.59 -16.66
C GLY A 184 -12.61 -3.04 -16.81
N THR A 185 -11.71 -2.44 -16.05
CA THR A 185 -10.28 -2.77 -15.99
C THR A 185 -10.04 -4.04 -15.17
N LEU A 186 -10.52 -4.12 -13.93
CA LEU A 186 -10.21 -5.26 -13.04
C LEU A 186 -10.66 -6.61 -13.60
N ARG A 187 -11.76 -6.66 -14.39
CA ARG A 187 -12.21 -7.92 -15.00
C ARG A 187 -11.20 -8.54 -15.96
N THR A 188 -10.29 -7.74 -16.53
CA THR A 188 -9.28 -8.20 -17.49
C THR A 188 -8.03 -8.76 -16.84
N PHE A 189 -7.91 -8.66 -15.51
CA PHE A 189 -6.76 -9.13 -14.74
C PHE A 189 -7.11 -10.36 -13.92
N ASP A 190 -6.18 -11.29 -13.82
CA ASP A 190 -6.30 -12.51 -13.02
C ASP A 190 -5.87 -12.29 -11.57
N ALA A 191 -4.87 -11.43 -11.36
CA ALA A 191 -4.50 -10.93 -10.04
C ALA A 191 -4.05 -9.45 -10.09
N VAL A 192 -4.24 -8.76 -8.98
CA VAL A 192 -3.60 -7.46 -8.69
C VAL A 192 -2.52 -7.68 -7.63
N ILE A 193 -1.37 -7.03 -7.82
CA ILE A 193 -0.22 -7.10 -6.91
C ILE A 193 0.02 -5.70 -6.37
N TRP A 194 -0.06 -5.54 -5.06
CA TRP A 194 0.28 -4.31 -4.37
C TRP A 194 1.75 -4.38 -3.96
N ASN A 195 2.58 -3.63 -4.69
CA ASN A 195 4.02 -3.58 -4.44
C ASN A 195 4.31 -2.56 -3.34
N ASN A 196 4.45 -3.02 -2.10
CA ASN A 196 4.80 -2.16 -0.96
C ASN A 196 3.91 -0.91 -0.84
N VAL A 197 2.62 -1.06 -1.16
CA VAL A 197 1.67 0.05 -1.21
C VAL A 197 1.36 0.51 0.21
N SER A 198 1.73 1.74 0.55
CA SER A 198 1.40 2.37 1.83
C SER A 198 0.42 3.53 1.64
N GLY A 199 -0.47 3.67 2.61
CA GLY A 199 -1.52 4.68 2.64
C GLY A 199 -2.82 4.27 1.99
N ASP A 200 -3.84 5.07 2.27
CA ASP A 200 -5.13 4.94 1.64
C ASP A 200 -5.09 5.53 0.22
N VAL A 201 -5.10 4.65 -0.78
CA VAL A 201 -4.79 4.96 -2.18
C VAL A 201 -5.97 4.85 -3.12
N LEU A 202 -7.14 4.38 -2.64
CA LEU A 202 -8.33 4.15 -3.46
C LEU A 202 -9.53 5.02 -3.03
N THR A 203 -10.23 5.57 -4.02
CA THR A 203 -11.54 6.23 -3.80
C THR A 203 -12.61 5.24 -3.35
N LEU A 204 -13.77 5.72 -2.89
CA LEU A 204 -14.87 4.86 -2.43
C LEU A 204 -15.39 3.94 -3.54
N SER A 205 -15.52 4.45 -4.78
CA SER A 205 -15.92 3.61 -5.91
C SER A 205 -14.86 2.57 -6.27
N GLN A 206 -13.58 2.93 -6.20
CA GLN A 206 -12.46 2.03 -6.46
C GLN A 206 -12.35 0.92 -5.40
N ARG A 207 -12.54 1.26 -4.12
CA ARG A 207 -12.65 0.29 -3.01
C ARG A 207 -13.76 -0.73 -3.28
N LYS A 208 -14.94 -0.27 -3.68
CA LYS A 208 -16.07 -1.15 -4.03
C LYS A 208 -15.74 -2.06 -5.22
N ALA A 209 -15.03 -1.54 -6.22
CA ALA A 209 -14.59 -2.33 -7.37
C ALA A 209 -13.61 -3.43 -6.95
N LEU A 210 -12.64 -3.14 -6.08
CA LEU A 210 -11.71 -4.14 -5.54
C LEU A 210 -12.44 -5.22 -4.73
N GLN A 211 -13.33 -4.83 -3.81
CA GLN A 211 -14.14 -5.77 -3.03
C GLN A 211 -14.93 -6.72 -3.93
N ALA A 212 -15.58 -6.18 -4.96
CA ALA A 212 -16.38 -6.97 -5.91
C ALA A 212 -15.52 -7.85 -6.82
N TYR A 213 -14.34 -7.37 -7.23
CA TYR A 213 -13.35 -8.15 -7.97
C TYR A 213 -12.91 -9.39 -7.19
N LEU A 214 -12.56 -9.23 -5.91
CA LEU A 214 -12.15 -10.33 -5.05
C LEU A 214 -13.30 -11.30 -4.78
N ALA A 215 -14.48 -10.80 -4.42
CA ALA A 215 -15.64 -11.65 -4.17
C ALA A 215 -15.97 -12.58 -5.37
N ARG A 216 -15.72 -12.12 -6.60
CA ARG A 216 -15.95 -12.87 -7.85
C ARG A 216 -14.77 -13.75 -8.29
N GLY A 217 -13.70 -13.81 -7.53
CA GLY A 217 -12.57 -14.70 -7.81
C GLY A 217 -11.34 -14.02 -8.41
N GLY A 218 -11.21 -12.71 -8.28
CA GLY A 218 -9.95 -12.01 -8.52
C GLY A 218 -8.86 -12.40 -7.52
N GLY A 219 -7.59 -12.35 -7.95
CA GLY A 219 -6.44 -12.57 -7.08
C GLY A 219 -5.89 -11.27 -6.47
N PHE A 220 -5.40 -11.31 -5.24
CA PHE A 220 -4.67 -10.23 -4.59
C PHE A 220 -3.36 -10.74 -4.01
N VAL A 221 -2.28 -10.00 -4.24
CA VAL A 221 -0.97 -10.26 -3.64
C VAL A 221 -0.50 -8.96 -3.00
N GLY A 222 -0.26 -8.97 -1.70
CA GLY A 222 0.28 -7.83 -0.95
C GLY A 222 1.66 -8.14 -0.37
N MET A 223 2.54 -7.14 -0.36
CA MET A 223 3.91 -7.30 0.12
C MET A 223 4.28 -6.16 1.06
N HIS A 224 4.88 -6.53 2.19
CA HIS A 224 5.53 -5.68 3.19
C HIS A 224 4.77 -4.38 3.46
N GLY A 225 5.14 -3.25 2.83
CA GLY A 225 4.47 -1.94 3.04
C GLY A 225 2.94 -1.97 2.88
N THR A 226 2.42 -2.94 2.13
CA THR A 226 0.97 -3.22 1.96
C THR A 226 0.23 -3.42 3.28
N ALA A 227 0.89 -3.87 4.35
CA ALA A 227 0.31 -3.91 5.69
C ALA A 227 1.27 -3.36 6.76
N GLY A 228 2.04 -2.32 6.42
CA GLY A 228 2.98 -1.65 7.31
C GLY A 228 2.50 -0.33 7.90
N ASP A 229 1.26 0.09 7.62
CA ASP A 229 0.78 1.40 8.07
C ASP A 229 0.40 1.39 9.56
N PRO A 230 0.81 2.40 10.36
CA PRO A 230 0.42 2.49 11.77
C PRO A 230 -1.06 2.80 11.97
N VAL A 231 -1.71 3.45 11.00
CA VAL A 231 -3.16 3.70 10.99
C VAL A 231 -3.75 3.36 9.63
N TYR A 232 -4.86 2.62 9.62
CA TYR A 232 -5.65 2.34 8.43
C TYR A 232 -6.95 3.14 8.45
N PHE A 233 -7.24 3.86 7.36
CA PHE A 233 -8.50 4.59 7.17
C PHE A 233 -9.53 3.79 6.34
N TRP A 234 -9.39 2.47 6.36
CA TRP A 234 -10.26 1.51 5.71
C TRP A 234 -10.26 0.18 6.47
N ASP A 235 -11.13 0.04 7.46
CA ASP A 235 -11.12 -1.15 8.34
C ASP A 235 -11.29 -2.47 7.58
N TRP A 236 -12.14 -2.50 6.55
CA TRP A 236 -12.30 -3.71 5.73
C TRP A 236 -10.98 -4.17 5.10
N TYR A 237 -10.10 -3.23 4.71
CA TYR A 237 -8.79 -3.56 4.17
C TYR A 237 -7.91 -4.26 5.21
N ALA A 238 -7.74 -3.65 6.39
CA ALA A 238 -6.89 -4.21 7.43
C ALA A 238 -7.48 -5.52 8.00
N ASP A 239 -8.79 -5.54 8.28
CA ASP A 239 -9.42 -6.61 9.04
C ASP A 239 -9.93 -7.78 8.19
N ARG A 240 -10.26 -7.55 6.92
CA ARG A 240 -10.83 -8.59 6.04
C ARG A 240 -9.91 -8.97 4.90
N LEU A 241 -9.25 -8.00 4.26
CA LEU A 241 -8.31 -8.28 3.17
C LEU A 241 -6.98 -8.79 3.72
N ILE A 242 -6.31 -8.00 4.55
CA ILE A 242 -5.04 -8.40 5.17
C ILE A 242 -5.29 -9.39 6.32
N GLY A 243 -6.31 -9.12 7.16
CA GLY A 243 -6.62 -9.93 8.35
C GLY A 243 -5.75 -9.59 9.56
N ALA A 244 -4.96 -8.52 9.49
CA ALA A 244 -4.06 -8.08 10.56
C ALA A 244 -3.86 -6.56 10.50
N ARG A 245 -3.68 -5.93 11.67
CA ARG A 245 -3.29 -4.52 11.80
C ARG A 245 -1.85 -4.45 12.29
N PHE A 246 -1.01 -3.71 11.58
CA PHE A 246 0.39 -3.46 11.96
C PHE A 246 0.47 -2.88 13.39
N LYS A 247 1.46 -3.33 14.14
CA LYS A 247 1.75 -2.83 15.49
C LYS A 247 3.10 -2.14 15.57
N GLY A 248 4.09 -2.64 14.84
CA GLY A 248 5.45 -2.12 14.89
C GLY A 248 6.47 -3.11 14.37
N HIS A 249 7.72 -2.71 14.38
CA HIS A 249 8.90 -3.53 14.12
C HIS A 249 10.02 -3.11 15.09
N PRO A 250 11.05 -3.93 15.32
CA PRO A 250 12.23 -3.49 16.06
C PRO A 250 12.84 -2.24 15.43
N SER A 251 13.30 -1.29 16.22
CA SER A 251 13.91 -0.04 15.73
C SER A 251 15.43 0.02 15.90
N ASN A 252 16.00 -0.77 16.81
CA ASN A 252 17.44 -0.78 17.05
C ASN A 252 17.97 -2.16 17.49
N PRO A 253 18.64 -2.91 16.59
CA PRO A 253 18.70 -2.67 15.14
C PRO A 253 17.35 -2.92 14.46
N GLN A 254 17.03 -2.12 13.43
CA GLN A 254 15.80 -2.27 12.64
C GLN A 254 15.82 -3.55 11.81
N PHE A 255 16.91 -3.78 11.07
CA PHE A 255 17.10 -4.97 10.25
C PHE A 255 17.88 -6.02 11.03
N GLN A 256 17.35 -7.24 11.07
CA GLN A 256 17.93 -8.32 11.86
C GLN A 256 17.84 -9.64 11.11
N GLU A 257 18.87 -10.47 11.22
CA GLU A 257 18.74 -11.86 10.82
C GLU A 257 17.77 -12.56 11.78
N ALA A 258 16.84 -13.32 11.22
CA ALA A 258 15.95 -14.19 11.99
C ALA A 258 15.69 -15.50 11.24
N ARG A 259 15.29 -16.53 11.99
CA ARG A 259 14.85 -17.82 11.48
C ARG A 259 13.36 -17.75 11.12
N ILE A 260 13.04 -18.20 9.91
CA ILE A 260 11.69 -18.32 9.38
C ILE A 260 11.35 -19.81 9.32
N ALA A 261 10.30 -20.22 10.02
CA ALA A 261 9.77 -21.57 9.99
C ALA A 261 8.70 -21.70 8.89
N VAL A 262 8.70 -22.82 8.17
CA VAL A 262 7.81 -23.07 7.04
C VAL A 262 6.78 -24.14 7.38
N ASN A 263 5.51 -23.82 7.16
CA ASN A 263 4.44 -24.81 7.20
C ASN A 263 4.49 -25.68 5.94
N LYS A 264 5.22 -26.80 6.02
CA LYS A 264 5.39 -27.77 4.93
C LYS A 264 4.10 -28.43 4.46
N ALA A 265 3.03 -28.42 5.27
CA ALA A 265 1.72 -28.92 4.88
C ALA A 265 0.95 -27.95 3.95
N HIS A 266 1.35 -26.67 3.89
CA HIS A 266 0.71 -25.70 3.02
C HIS A 266 1.17 -25.89 1.56
N PRO A 267 0.26 -26.07 0.58
CA PRO A 267 0.64 -26.39 -0.81
C PRO A 267 1.61 -25.38 -1.43
N LEU A 268 1.40 -24.09 -1.19
CA LEU A 268 2.24 -23.00 -1.72
C LEU A 268 3.64 -22.92 -1.08
N ALA A 269 3.89 -23.62 0.02
CA ALA A 269 5.18 -23.64 0.72
C ALA A 269 5.86 -25.02 0.69
N SER A 270 5.21 -26.01 0.07
CA SER A 270 5.66 -27.41 0.01
C SER A 270 7.01 -27.61 -0.69
N ALA A 271 7.42 -26.69 -1.56
CA ALA A 271 8.72 -26.72 -2.24
C ALA A 271 9.85 -25.96 -1.50
N LEU A 272 9.51 -25.11 -0.51
CA LEU A 272 10.50 -24.35 0.26
C LEU A 272 11.28 -25.26 1.24
N PRO A 273 12.46 -24.89 1.74
CA PRO A 273 13.06 -25.62 2.87
C PRO A 273 12.14 -25.59 4.11
N ALA A 274 12.37 -26.48 5.09
CA ALA A 274 11.58 -26.49 6.33
C ALA A 274 11.73 -25.20 7.16
N GLU A 275 12.89 -24.56 7.03
CA GLU A 275 13.20 -23.26 7.60
C GLU A 275 14.32 -22.60 6.79
N TRP A 276 14.47 -21.29 6.91
CA TRP A 276 15.68 -20.58 6.47
C TRP A 276 15.94 -19.36 7.35
N ARG A 277 17.13 -18.79 7.23
CA ARG A 277 17.50 -17.52 7.87
C ARG A 277 17.63 -16.44 6.81
N MET A 278 17.14 -15.25 7.13
CA MET A 278 17.36 -14.06 6.32
C MET A 278 17.34 -12.82 7.19
N THR A 279 17.89 -11.73 6.67
CA THR A 279 17.84 -10.40 7.30
C THR A 279 16.76 -9.57 6.62
N ASP A 280 15.87 -8.98 7.41
CA ASP A 280 14.85 -8.03 6.96
C ASP A 280 14.33 -7.21 8.15
N GLU A 281 13.30 -6.39 7.94
CA GLU A 281 12.49 -5.76 8.97
C GLU A 281 11.29 -6.64 9.35
N TRP A 282 11.14 -6.91 10.65
CA TRP A 282 10.15 -7.88 11.15
C TRP A 282 8.91 -7.21 11.74
N TYR A 283 7.81 -7.24 10.99
CA TYR A 283 6.52 -6.69 11.42
C TYR A 283 5.85 -7.54 12.47
N SER A 284 5.44 -6.91 13.56
CA SER A 284 4.49 -7.46 14.52
C SER A 284 3.12 -6.87 14.28
N PHE A 285 2.08 -7.65 14.54
CA PHE A 285 0.69 -7.26 14.32
C PHE A 285 -0.10 -7.26 15.64
N GLY A 286 -1.05 -6.34 15.77
CA GLY A 286 -1.92 -6.25 16.95
C GLY A 286 -2.95 -7.37 17.02
N THR A 287 -3.27 -7.98 15.87
CA THR A 287 -4.14 -9.16 15.77
C THR A 287 -3.43 -10.21 14.93
N ASN A 288 -3.45 -11.46 15.40
CA ASN A 288 -2.90 -12.58 14.65
C ASN A 288 -3.86 -12.95 13.50
N PRO A 289 -3.40 -13.01 12.23
CA PRO A 289 -4.25 -13.27 11.08
C PRO A 289 -4.95 -14.63 11.10
N ARG A 290 -4.48 -15.61 11.87
CA ARG A 290 -5.20 -16.88 12.08
C ARG A 290 -6.58 -16.66 12.69
N ALA A 291 -6.73 -15.68 13.57
CA ALA A 291 -8.03 -15.34 14.17
C ALA A 291 -9.03 -14.80 13.12
N ALA A 292 -8.53 -14.28 11.99
CA ALA A 292 -9.33 -13.87 10.84
C ALA A 292 -9.53 -15.00 9.82
N GLY A 293 -9.11 -16.24 10.12
CA GLY A 293 -9.26 -17.41 9.25
C GLY A 293 -8.13 -17.61 8.24
N ALA A 294 -7.01 -16.88 8.37
CA ALA A 294 -5.89 -17.01 7.46
C ALA A 294 -5.19 -18.37 7.55
N ASP A 295 -4.75 -18.91 6.41
CA ASP A 295 -3.89 -20.09 6.36
C ASP A 295 -2.43 -19.64 6.27
N VAL A 296 -1.66 -19.84 7.34
CA VAL A 296 -0.30 -19.32 7.48
C VAL A 296 0.72 -20.28 6.87
N LEU A 297 1.62 -19.72 6.06
CA LEU A 297 2.69 -20.42 5.36
C LEU A 297 4.00 -20.29 6.11
N LEU A 298 4.28 -19.11 6.65
CA LEU A 298 5.55 -18.76 7.27
C LEU A 298 5.31 -18.13 8.64
N THR A 299 6.10 -18.53 9.62
CA THR A 299 6.13 -17.96 10.96
C THR A 299 7.56 -17.53 11.30
N LEU A 300 7.70 -16.35 11.92
CA LEU A 300 8.97 -15.86 12.43
C LEU A 300 9.29 -16.51 13.78
N ASP A 301 10.53 -16.95 13.97
CA ASP A 301 10.96 -17.47 15.25
C ASP A 301 11.46 -16.33 16.17
N GLU A 302 10.62 -15.95 17.13
CA GLU A 302 10.90 -14.88 18.10
C GLU A 302 12.12 -15.13 18.99
N SER A 303 12.62 -16.37 19.11
CA SER A 303 13.85 -16.67 19.86
C SER A 303 15.13 -16.36 19.08
N SER A 304 15.02 -16.08 17.78
CA SER A 304 16.16 -15.99 16.86
C SER A 304 16.64 -14.57 16.59
N TYR A 305 15.96 -13.54 17.11
CA TYR A 305 16.30 -12.12 16.95
C TYR A 305 15.91 -11.31 18.18
N LYS A 306 16.31 -10.03 18.24
CA LYS A 306 15.97 -9.14 19.35
C LYS A 306 14.64 -8.44 19.08
N LEU A 307 13.62 -8.85 19.83
CA LEU A 307 12.32 -8.18 19.91
C LEU A 307 12.35 -6.98 20.85
N ALA A 308 11.65 -5.91 20.47
CA ALA A 308 11.38 -4.80 21.38
C ALA A 308 10.17 -5.12 22.28
N ASP A 309 10.11 -4.47 23.45
CA ASP A 309 9.00 -4.62 24.38
C ASP A 309 7.66 -4.27 23.70
N GLY A 310 6.65 -5.11 23.97
CA GLY A 310 5.33 -4.96 23.39
C GLY A 310 5.16 -5.48 21.96
N LEU A 311 6.22 -5.92 21.27
CA LEU A 311 6.11 -6.46 19.90
C LEU A 311 5.90 -7.98 19.83
N ARG A 312 6.19 -8.71 20.91
CA ARG A 312 5.99 -10.16 21.00
C ARG A 312 4.55 -10.59 20.70
N MET A 313 4.40 -11.51 19.75
CA MET A 313 3.16 -12.17 19.34
C MET A 313 3.05 -13.61 19.84
N GLY A 314 4.18 -14.29 20.08
CA GLY A 314 4.24 -15.72 20.37
C GLY A 314 4.13 -16.55 19.09
N ASP A 315 2.90 -16.71 18.56
CA ASP A 315 2.72 -17.13 17.17
C ASP A 315 2.83 -15.89 16.27
N HIS A 316 3.89 -15.84 15.47
CA HIS A 316 4.28 -14.66 14.67
C HIS A 316 4.18 -14.92 13.16
N PRO A 317 2.99 -14.94 12.54
CA PRO A 317 2.84 -15.12 11.10
C PRO A 317 3.56 -14.05 10.28
N LEU A 318 4.29 -14.47 9.25
CA LEU A 318 4.94 -13.60 8.27
C LEU A 318 4.27 -13.62 6.90
N ALA A 319 3.80 -14.78 6.45
CA ALA A 319 3.11 -14.90 5.18
C ALA A 319 1.94 -15.85 5.29
N TRP A 320 0.81 -15.48 4.69
CA TRP A 320 -0.43 -16.22 4.79
C TRP A 320 -1.31 -16.03 3.56
N THR A 321 -2.26 -16.94 3.40
CA THR A 321 -3.36 -16.79 2.46
C THR A 321 -4.67 -16.51 3.19
N ASN A 322 -5.59 -15.85 2.50
CA ASN A 322 -6.97 -15.66 2.93
C ASN A 322 -7.91 -15.77 1.70
N CYS A 323 -9.20 -15.92 1.96
CA CYS A 323 -10.25 -16.01 0.95
C CYS A 323 -11.36 -15.00 1.19
N ILE A 324 -11.74 -14.26 0.14
CA ILE A 324 -12.92 -13.38 0.14
C ILE A 324 -13.84 -13.83 -0.98
N GLY A 325 -14.95 -14.48 -0.64
CA GLY A 325 -15.79 -15.15 -1.63
C GLY A 325 -14.97 -16.20 -2.39
N LYS A 326 -14.85 -16.04 -3.71
CA LYS A 326 -13.99 -16.91 -4.55
C LYS A 326 -12.55 -16.37 -4.70
N GLY A 327 -12.26 -15.20 -4.15
CA GLY A 327 -11.00 -14.49 -4.29
C GLY A 327 -9.87 -15.18 -3.56
N ARG A 328 -8.67 -15.07 -4.12
CA ARG A 328 -7.43 -15.68 -3.62
C ARG A 328 -6.50 -14.58 -3.17
N ILE A 329 -6.27 -14.48 -1.87
CA ILE A 329 -5.50 -13.40 -1.26
C ILE A 329 -4.24 -14.01 -0.66
N PHE A 330 -3.09 -13.43 -1.00
CA PHE A 330 -1.82 -13.72 -0.36
C PHE A 330 -1.22 -12.43 0.18
N TYR A 331 -0.62 -12.51 1.36
CA TYR A 331 0.19 -11.45 1.94
C TYR A 331 1.52 -12.02 2.46
N SER A 332 2.60 -11.26 2.29
CA SER A 332 3.91 -11.51 2.90
C SER A 332 4.42 -10.22 3.55
N ALA A 333 4.84 -10.29 4.81
CA ALA A 333 5.48 -9.20 5.54
C ALA A 333 6.97 -9.01 5.17
N ILE A 334 7.57 -9.95 4.43
CA ILE A 334 8.96 -9.89 3.96
C ILE A 334 9.08 -8.87 2.83
N GLY A 335 10.10 -8.02 2.85
CA GLY A 335 10.40 -7.17 1.71
C GLY A 335 10.84 -5.73 1.98
N HIS A 336 11.33 -5.36 3.18
CA HIS A 336 11.91 -4.03 3.35
C HIS A 336 13.22 -3.92 2.58
N LEU A 337 14.11 -4.88 2.79
CA LEU A 337 15.43 -4.85 2.17
C LEU A 337 15.36 -5.19 0.67
N PRO A 338 16.05 -4.44 -0.20
CA PRO A 338 16.17 -4.77 -1.62
C PRO A 338 16.65 -6.21 -1.87
N GLU A 339 17.55 -6.70 -1.02
CA GLU A 339 18.13 -8.04 -1.06
C GLU A 339 17.07 -9.13 -0.86
N SER A 340 15.99 -8.86 -0.12
CA SER A 340 14.89 -9.82 0.07
C SER A 340 14.30 -10.26 -1.27
N TYR A 341 14.34 -9.41 -2.32
CA TYR A 341 13.79 -9.73 -3.64
C TYR A 341 14.73 -10.52 -4.55
N SER A 342 15.96 -10.81 -4.11
CA SER A 342 16.89 -11.72 -4.78
C SER A 342 17.12 -13.03 -4.02
N GLN A 343 16.62 -13.15 -2.78
CA GLN A 343 16.69 -14.38 -2.00
C GLN A 343 15.85 -15.49 -2.64
N ALA A 344 16.48 -16.65 -2.91
CA ALA A 344 15.86 -17.73 -3.67
C ALA A 344 14.55 -18.25 -3.05
N GLN A 345 14.50 -18.38 -1.72
CA GLN A 345 13.33 -18.84 -0.97
C GLN A 345 12.17 -17.84 -1.09
N HIS A 346 12.45 -16.54 -0.98
CA HIS A 346 11.42 -15.50 -1.10
C HIS A 346 10.92 -15.37 -2.55
N VAL A 347 11.81 -15.45 -3.54
CA VAL A 347 11.44 -15.49 -4.96
C VAL A 347 10.53 -16.69 -5.25
N SER A 348 10.89 -17.89 -4.76
CA SER A 348 10.09 -19.10 -4.95
C SER A 348 8.71 -19.03 -4.28
N LEU A 349 8.63 -18.42 -3.09
CA LEU A 349 7.37 -18.14 -2.42
C LEU A 349 6.49 -17.21 -3.26
N LEU A 350 7.04 -16.09 -3.73
CA LEU A 350 6.29 -15.11 -4.53
C LEU A 350 5.83 -15.71 -5.86
N GLU A 351 6.68 -16.47 -6.56
CA GLU A 351 6.29 -17.15 -7.79
C GLU A 351 5.12 -18.13 -7.57
N SER A 352 5.18 -18.92 -6.49
CA SER A 352 4.12 -19.87 -6.13
C SER A 352 2.82 -19.16 -5.75
N ALA A 353 2.92 -18.12 -4.92
CA ALA A 353 1.77 -17.36 -4.43
C ALA A 353 1.08 -16.56 -5.54
N ILE A 354 1.84 -15.87 -6.40
CA ILE A 354 1.31 -15.12 -7.55
C ILE A 354 0.67 -16.08 -8.55
N GLY A 355 1.32 -17.22 -8.83
CA GLY A 355 0.76 -18.25 -9.70
C GLY A 355 -0.58 -18.79 -9.20
N TRP A 356 -0.70 -19.04 -7.89
CA TRP A 356 -1.96 -19.42 -7.26
C TRP A 356 -3.02 -18.30 -7.31
N ALA A 357 -2.65 -17.07 -6.95
CA ALA A 357 -3.58 -15.94 -6.97
C ALA A 357 -4.14 -15.68 -8.38
N ALA A 358 -3.30 -15.81 -9.41
CA ALA A 358 -3.68 -15.66 -10.81
C ALA A 358 -4.45 -16.86 -11.39
N ASN A 359 -4.39 -18.04 -10.76
CA ASN A 359 -5.14 -19.19 -11.24
C ASN A 359 -6.60 -19.14 -10.80
N ARG A 360 -7.50 -18.67 -11.67
CA ARG A 360 -8.94 -18.58 -11.38
C ARG A 360 -9.63 -19.92 -11.06
N ASN A 361 -9.02 -21.04 -11.42
CA ASN A 361 -9.53 -22.38 -11.11
C ASN A 361 -8.98 -22.92 -9.78
N ALA A 362 -7.97 -22.28 -9.19
CA ALA A 362 -7.45 -22.70 -7.91
C ALA A 362 -8.52 -22.48 -6.82
N PRO A 363 -8.81 -23.48 -5.97
CA PRO A 363 -9.74 -23.30 -4.88
C PRO A 363 -9.15 -22.33 -3.85
N CYS A 364 -10.00 -21.43 -3.35
CA CYS A 364 -9.77 -20.73 -2.09
C CYS A 364 -10.90 -21.16 -1.16
N ARG A 365 -10.60 -21.98 -0.16
CA ARG A 365 -11.60 -22.41 0.82
C ARG A 365 -11.32 -21.65 2.11
N ALA A 366 -12.22 -20.74 2.47
CA ALA A 366 -12.23 -20.20 3.82
C ALA A 366 -12.36 -21.36 4.80
N LYS A 367 -11.49 -21.41 5.81
CA LYS A 367 -11.71 -22.31 6.95
C LYS A 367 -12.89 -21.72 7.72
N GLY A 368 -14.01 -22.44 7.70
CA GLY A 368 -15.31 -22.00 8.22
C GLY A 368 -15.33 -21.82 9.73
#